data_AF-A0A0B7GUF2-F1
#
_entry.id   AF-A0A0B7GUF2-F1
#
_cell.length_a   1.000
_cell.length_b   1.000
_cell.length_c   1.000
_cell.angle_alpha   90.00
_cell.angle_beta   90.00
_cell.angle_gamma   90.00
#
_symmetry.space_group_name_H-M   'P 1'
#
loop_
_entity.id
_entity.type
_entity.pdbx_description
1 polymer ?
#
loop_
_entity_poly.entity_id
_entity_poly.type
_entity_poly.pdbx_seq_one_letter_code
_entity_poly.pdbx_strand_id
1 'polypeptide(L)'
;MKKMVFVGLIVLLLGGCGKVEKGRITIENKSSYEIDIEFAQNYSSEFIKLQSGDSIDRSWERYFHCIIQKPSINILKKQQTKEKITISDKNDLVSYRIINNLPKSIKVNGETMKLNIRLLDEKQYLLSQNSKYVNYIDVDATKPYNDITLFRPITKDNIFIMCLDKNNDEAKFNFKYKNETSPKTYRVIEKNEDLLFQQISDDGKELVISRIEVK
;
A
#
# COMPACT_ATOMS: atom_id res chain seq x y z
N MET A 1 33.57 10.81 61.45
CA MET A 1 32.48 11.51 60.72
C MET A 1 32.51 11.39 59.19
N LYS A 2 33.53 10.79 58.54
CA LYS A 2 33.59 10.67 57.06
C LYS A 2 32.84 9.48 56.43
N LYS A 3 32.37 8.51 57.23
CA LYS A 3 31.72 7.27 56.72
C LYS A 3 30.22 7.39 56.46
N MET A 4 29.51 8.32 57.12
CA MET A 4 28.05 8.46 56.95
C MET A 4 27.64 9.22 55.69
N VAL A 5 28.52 10.09 55.18
CA VAL A 5 28.26 10.86 53.94
C VAL A 5 28.19 9.95 52.71
N PHE A 6 28.99 8.88 52.69
CA PHE A 6 29.06 7.96 51.56
C PHE A 6 27.83 7.05 51.45
N VAL A 7 27.27 6.62 52.59
CA VAL A 7 26.04 5.80 52.63
C VAL A 7 24.83 6.62 52.20
N GLY A 8 24.74 7.89 52.61
CA GLY A 8 23.68 8.79 52.15
C GLY A 8 23.70 9.06 50.65
N LEU A 9 24.90 9.19 50.06
CA LEU A 9 25.06 9.42 48.62
C LEU A 9 24.63 8.19 47.78
N ILE A 10 24.92 6.98 48.25
CA ILE A 10 24.52 5.72 47.60
C ILE A 10 22.99 5.53 47.63
N VAL A 11 22.32 5.87 48.74
CA VAL A 11 20.86 5.80 48.84
C VAL A 11 20.17 6.82 47.90
N LEU A 12 20.73 8.02 47.76
CA LEU A 12 20.26 9.03 46.79
C LEU A 12 20.47 8.60 45.33
N LEU A 13 21.60 7.95 45.02
CA LEU A 13 21.89 7.41 43.69
C LEU A 13 20.98 6.22 43.32
N LEU A 14 20.65 5.35 44.29
CA LEU A 14 19.77 4.20 44.08
C LEU A 14 18.28 4.58 44.04
N GLY A 15 17.86 5.61 44.79
CA GLY A 15 16.48 6.10 44.79
C GLY A 15 16.11 6.90 43.53
N GLY A 16 17.10 7.48 42.83
CA GLY A 16 16.91 8.22 41.59
C GLY A 16 16.77 7.36 40.34
N CYS A 17 17.20 6.10 40.40
CA CYS A 17 17.28 5.19 39.26
C CYS A 17 16.08 4.23 39.19
N GLY A 18 14.86 4.76 39.16
CA GLY A 18 13.67 3.88 39.24
C GLY A 18 12.32 4.48 38.86
N LYS A 19 12.23 5.73 38.41
CA LYS A 19 10.94 6.25 37.93
C LYS A 19 10.61 5.64 36.57
N VAL A 20 9.82 4.58 36.61
CA VAL A 20 9.14 4.04 35.44
C VAL A 20 8.17 5.11 34.95
N GLU A 21 8.44 5.65 33.76
CA GLU A 21 7.50 6.54 33.10
C GLU A 21 6.20 5.78 32.82
N LYS A 22 5.07 6.41 33.08
CA LYS A 22 3.75 5.81 32.85
C LYS A 22 2.77 6.89 32.44
N GLY A 23 1.79 6.50 31.66
CA GLY A 23 0.82 7.44 31.13
C GLY A 23 -0.46 6.76 30.67
N ARG A 24 -1.32 7.57 30.06
CA ARG A 24 -2.49 7.11 29.33
C ARG A 24 -2.41 7.65 27.91
N ILE A 25 -2.86 6.86 26.95
CA ILE A 25 -2.99 7.28 25.57
C ILE A 25 -4.37 6.94 25.04
N THR A 26 -5.00 7.89 24.35
CA THR A 26 -6.23 7.66 23.62
C THR A 26 -5.90 7.28 22.18
N ILE A 27 -6.40 6.17 21.69
CA ILE A 27 -6.29 5.74 20.30
C ILE A 27 -7.66 5.95 19.65
N GLU A 28 -7.72 6.77 18.60
CA GLU A 28 -8.95 7.16 17.92
C GLU A 28 -8.91 6.75 16.45
N ASN A 29 -9.97 6.08 16.00
CA ASN A 29 -10.19 5.76 14.60
C ASN A 29 -11.10 6.81 13.96
N LYS A 30 -10.50 7.74 13.19
CA LYS A 30 -11.21 8.67 12.30
C LYS A 30 -11.18 8.24 10.83
N SER A 31 -10.68 7.04 10.54
CA SER A 31 -10.69 6.50 9.18
C SER A 31 -12.08 5.97 8.82
N SER A 32 -12.34 5.81 7.53
CA SER A 32 -13.60 5.20 7.05
C SER A 32 -13.60 3.66 7.13
N TYR A 33 -12.55 3.06 7.70
CA TYR A 33 -12.36 1.61 7.79
C TYR A 33 -12.45 1.13 9.24
N GLU A 34 -12.90 -0.12 9.45
CA GLU A 34 -12.57 -0.84 10.68
C GLU A 34 -11.05 -1.03 10.74
N ILE A 35 -10.45 -0.77 11.90
CA ILE A 35 -9.01 -0.97 12.10
C ILE A 35 -8.73 -2.04 13.15
N ASP A 36 -7.81 -2.94 12.82
CA ASP A 36 -7.21 -3.88 13.75
C ASP A 36 -5.86 -3.29 14.20
N ILE A 37 -5.67 -3.09 15.49
CA ILE A 37 -4.48 -2.51 16.10
C ILE A 37 -3.86 -3.52 17.06
N GLU A 38 -2.55 -3.63 17.05
CA GLU A 38 -1.78 -4.22 18.14
C GLU A 38 -1.21 -3.11 19.02
N PHE A 39 -1.59 -3.14 20.29
CA PHE A 39 -1.00 -2.31 21.34
C PHE A 39 -0.03 -3.16 22.17
N ALA A 40 1.27 -2.97 21.95
CA ALA A 40 2.32 -3.74 22.59
C ALA A 40 3.07 -2.91 23.63
N GLN A 41 3.26 -3.44 24.84
CA GLN A 41 4.06 -2.84 25.90
C GLN A 41 4.56 -3.91 26.85
N ASN A 42 5.71 -3.71 27.50
CA ASN A 42 6.18 -4.60 28.59
C ASN A 42 6.11 -6.11 28.27
N TYR A 43 6.51 -6.51 27.06
CA TYR A 43 6.48 -7.91 26.58
C TYR A 43 5.08 -8.53 26.47
N SER A 44 4.02 -7.72 26.49
CA SER A 44 2.65 -8.14 26.19
C SER A 44 2.07 -7.36 25.03
N SER A 45 1.14 -8.00 24.31
CA SER A 45 0.40 -7.39 23.21
C SER A 45 -1.09 -7.57 23.43
N GLU A 46 -1.83 -6.51 23.14
CA GLU A 46 -3.29 -6.50 23.10
C GLU A 46 -3.75 -6.20 21.68
N PHE A 47 -4.69 -6.98 21.15
CA PHE A 47 -5.29 -6.74 19.84
C PHE A 47 -6.65 -6.06 20.01
N ILE A 48 -6.78 -4.88 19.41
CA ILE A 48 -7.92 -3.99 19.55
C ILE A 48 -8.55 -3.79 18.18
N LYS A 49 -9.87 -3.93 18.11
CA LYS A 49 -10.66 -3.54 16.95
C LYS A 49 -11.39 -2.23 17.23
N LEU A 50 -11.29 -1.27 16.32
CA LEU A 50 -12.02 0.00 16.42
C LEU A 50 -12.82 0.23 15.14
N GLN A 51 -14.14 0.42 15.26
CA GLN A 51 -14.97 0.88 14.14
C GLN A 51 -14.64 2.34 13.80
N SER A 52 -15.10 2.78 12.63
CA SER A 52 -15.01 4.19 12.25
C SER A 52 -15.71 5.07 13.29
N GLY A 53 -14.99 6.03 13.86
CA GLY A 53 -15.47 6.93 14.92
C GLY A 53 -15.19 6.45 16.34
N ASP A 54 -14.75 5.20 16.53
CA ASP A 54 -14.45 4.66 17.86
C ASP A 54 -13.15 5.24 18.42
N SER A 55 -13.06 5.26 19.75
CA SER A 55 -11.81 5.56 20.45
C SER A 55 -11.68 4.70 21.70
N ILE A 56 -10.44 4.56 22.16
CA ILE A 56 -10.14 3.75 23.33
C ILE A 56 -8.94 4.30 24.09
N ASP A 57 -9.01 4.24 25.41
CA ASP A 57 -7.89 4.62 26.27
C ASP A 57 -7.07 3.41 26.69
N ARG A 58 -5.74 3.55 26.69
CA ARG A 58 -4.82 2.56 27.23
C ARG A 58 -3.82 3.20 28.18
N SER A 59 -3.66 2.58 29.34
CA SER A 59 -2.55 2.89 30.24
C SER A 59 -1.28 2.23 29.70
N TRP A 60 -0.15 2.91 29.83
CA TRP A 60 1.15 2.37 29.46
C TRP A 60 2.21 2.62 30.52
N GLU A 61 3.21 1.74 30.57
CA GLU A 61 4.40 1.89 31.41
C GLU A 61 5.67 1.68 30.56
N ARG A 62 6.71 2.46 30.84
CA ARG A 62 8.00 2.54 30.14
C ARG A 62 7.89 3.01 28.68
N TYR A 63 7.34 2.17 27.82
CA TYR A 63 7.13 2.44 26.40
C TYR A 63 6.00 1.58 25.87
N PHE A 64 5.39 2.03 24.78
CA PHE A 64 4.38 1.27 24.07
C PHE A 64 4.59 1.41 22.56
N HIS A 65 4.08 0.43 21.82
CA HIS A 65 3.93 0.46 20.38
C HIS A 65 2.46 0.33 20.04
N CYS A 66 2.01 1.15 19.10
CA CYS A 66 0.69 1.04 18.50
C CYS A 66 0.89 0.78 17.00
N ILE A 67 0.62 -0.45 16.60
CA ILE A 67 0.88 -1.00 15.26
C ILE A 67 -0.47 -1.27 14.62
N ILE A 68 -0.70 -0.71 13.43
CA ILE A 68 -1.91 -0.99 12.66
C ILE A 68 -1.69 -2.30 11.91
N GLN A 69 -2.50 -3.31 12.22
CA GLN A 69 -2.47 -4.63 11.59
C GLN A 69 -3.30 -4.64 10.31
N LYS A 70 -4.50 -4.03 10.33
CA LYS A 70 -5.39 -3.92 9.17
C LYS A 70 -6.25 -2.64 9.21
N PRO A 71 -6.67 -2.12 8.04
CA PRO A 71 -6.10 -2.38 6.72
C PRO A 71 -4.66 -1.85 6.63
N SER A 72 -4.02 -2.01 5.47
CA SER A 72 -2.64 -1.56 5.27
C SER A 72 -2.46 -0.07 5.61
N ILE A 73 -1.30 0.26 6.17
CA ILE A 73 -0.88 1.65 6.39
C ILE A 73 -0.78 2.47 5.09
N ASN A 74 -0.81 1.82 3.92
CA ASN A 74 -0.82 2.52 2.64
C ASN A 74 -2.04 3.42 2.49
N ILE A 75 -3.20 3.02 3.03
CA ILE A 75 -4.47 3.76 2.92
C ILE A 75 -4.81 4.54 4.18
N LEU A 76 -3.96 4.47 5.20
CA LEU A 76 -4.15 5.09 6.51
C LEU A 76 -3.01 6.05 6.83
N LYS A 77 -3.30 7.03 7.67
CA LYS A 77 -2.32 7.95 8.24
C LYS A 77 -2.41 7.88 9.76
N LYS A 78 -1.26 7.69 10.42
CA LYS A 78 -1.14 7.69 11.89
C LYS A 78 -0.48 9.00 12.35
N GLN A 79 -1.16 9.74 13.21
CA GLN A 79 -0.61 10.91 13.90
C GLN A 79 -0.55 10.63 15.39
N GLN A 80 0.61 10.86 16.01
CA GLN A 80 0.85 10.53 17.42
C GLN A 80 1.37 11.75 18.18
N THR A 81 0.71 12.06 19.29
CA THR A 81 1.21 12.94 20.35
C THR A 81 1.55 12.10 21.59
N LYS A 82 1.89 12.74 22.70
CA LYS A 82 2.13 12.02 23.98
C LYS A 82 0.85 11.42 24.56
N GLU A 83 -0.29 12.06 24.30
CA GLU A 83 -1.59 11.72 24.91
C GLU A 83 -2.53 11.02 23.94
N LYS A 84 -2.28 11.09 22.62
CA LYS A 84 -3.24 10.65 21.61
C LYS A 84 -2.60 10.07 20.36
N ILE A 85 -3.20 9.01 19.82
CA ILE A 85 -2.99 8.51 18.47
C ILE A 85 -4.29 8.69 17.69
N THR A 86 -4.21 9.41 16.57
CA THR A 86 -5.31 9.54 15.62
C THR A 86 -4.95 8.77 14.37
N ILE A 87 -5.83 7.86 13.95
CA ILE A 87 -5.72 7.11 12.70
C ILE A 87 -6.81 7.62 11.77
N SER A 88 -6.43 8.07 10.58
CA SER A 88 -7.36 8.65 9.60
C SER A 88 -7.09 8.10 8.20
N ASP A 89 -7.99 8.37 7.26
CA ASP A 89 -7.77 8.05 5.84
C ASP A 89 -6.54 8.81 5.30
N LYS A 90 -5.75 8.14 4.46
CA LYS A 90 -4.66 8.78 3.74
C LYS A 90 -5.18 9.37 2.43
N ASN A 91 -5.11 10.69 2.32
CA ASN A 91 -5.57 11.43 1.13
C ASN A 91 -4.44 11.87 0.20
N ASP A 92 -3.19 11.54 0.54
CA ASP A 92 -2.02 11.88 -0.28
C ASP A 92 -1.94 10.90 -1.45
N LEU A 93 -2.62 11.24 -2.53
CA LEU A 93 -2.69 10.44 -3.76
C LEU A 93 -1.64 10.88 -4.77
N VAL A 94 -1.03 9.91 -5.42
CA VAL A 94 -0.14 10.12 -6.58
C VAL A 94 -0.96 9.90 -7.84
N SER A 95 -0.93 10.88 -8.75
CA SER A 95 -1.67 10.83 -10.00
C SER A 95 -0.80 10.29 -11.13
N TYR A 96 -1.37 9.41 -11.93
CA TYR A 96 -0.71 8.87 -13.11
C TYR A 96 -1.62 8.98 -14.32
N ARG A 97 -0.99 9.02 -15.50
CA ARG A 97 -1.66 8.89 -16.78
C ARG A 97 -1.20 7.60 -17.45
N ILE A 98 -2.16 6.74 -17.74
CA ILE A 98 -1.96 5.58 -18.60
C ILE A 98 -2.21 6.01 -20.03
N ILE A 99 -1.18 6.02 -20.86
CA ILE A 99 -1.30 6.21 -22.31
C ILE A 99 -1.56 4.86 -22.95
N ASN A 100 -2.67 4.77 -23.67
CA ASN A 100 -3.09 3.55 -24.36
C ASN A 100 -2.60 3.58 -25.81
N ASN A 101 -1.56 2.81 -26.10
CA ASN A 101 -1.15 2.51 -27.48
C ASN A 101 -1.62 1.11 -27.92
N LEU A 102 -2.56 0.52 -27.18
CA LEU A 102 -3.08 -0.80 -27.50
C LEU A 102 -3.87 -0.76 -28.82
N PRO A 103 -3.70 -1.78 -29.68
CA PRO A 103 -4.65 -1.99 -30.76
C PRO A 103 -6.04 -2.23 -30.16
N LYS A 104 -7.05 -1.50 -30.68
CA LYS A 104 -8.46 -1.59 -30.24
C LYS A 104 -9.02 -3.02 -30.27
N SER A 105 -8.42 -3.88 -31.10
CA SER A 105 -8.69 -5.30 -31.16
C SER A 105 -7.50 -6.04 -31.75
N ILE A 106 -7.32 -7.30 -31.35
CA ILE A 106 -6.37 -8.23 -31.99
C ILE A 106 -7.13 -9.39 -32.63
N LYS A 107 -6.55 -10.05 -33.64
CA LYS A 107 -7.08 -11.30 -34.18
C LYS A 107 -6.34 -12.48 -33.56
N VAL A 108 -7.07 -13.39 -32.92
CA VAL A 108 -6.53 -14.66 -32.40
C VAL A 108 -7.36 -15.78 -33.00
N ASN A 109 -6.70 -16.73 -33.69
CA ASN A 109 -7.35 -17.84 -34.37
C ASN A 109 -8.49 -17.43 -35.33
N GLY A 110 -8.37 -16.26 -35.96
CA GLY A 110 -9.39 -15.71 -36.88
C GLY A 110 -10.50 -14.92 -36.19
N GLU A 111 -10.58 -14.92 -34.86
CA GLU A 111 -11.56 -14.15 -34.10
C GLU A 111 -11.02 -12.78 -33.68
N THR A 112 -11.85 -11.75 -33.79
CA THR A 112 -11.54 -10.41 -33.27
C THR A 112 -11.76 -10.38 -31.76
N MET A 113 -10.69 -10.22 -30.99
CA MET A 113 -10.72 -10.01 -29.54
C MET A 113 -10.60 -8.53 -29.22
N LYS A 114 -11.49 -8.02 -28.36
CA LYS A 114 -11.31 -6.72 -27.71
C LYS A 114 -10.33 -6.89 -26.55
N LEU A 115 -9.43 -5.93 -26.38
CA LEU A 115 -8.49 -5.91 -25.27
C LEU A 115 -8.95 -4.87 -24.25
N ASN A 116 -9.26 -5.34 -23.03
CA ASN A 116 -9.41 -4.46 -21.88
C ASN A 116 -8.18 -4.60 -20.98
N ILE A 117 -7.57 -3.50 -20.58
CA ILE A 117 -6.53 -3.50 -19.54
C ILE A 117 -7.24 -3.38 -18.19
N ARG A 118 -6.95 -4.30 -17.28
CA ARG A 118 -7.30 -4.20 -15.87
C ARG A 118 -6.04 -4.14 -15.03
N LEU A 119 -5.90 -3.12 -14.21
CA LEU A 119 -4.90 -3.07 -13.15
C LEU A 119 -5.45 -3.84 -11.95
N LEU A 120 -4.71 -4.81 -11.42
CA LEU A 120 -5.06 -5.55 -10.21
C LEU A 120 -4.17 -5.09 -9.07
N ASP A 121 -4.78 -4.86 -7.91
CA ASP A 121 -4.08 -4.46 -6.70
C ASP A 121 -3.43 -5.65 -5.99
N GLU A 122 -4.03 -6.85 -6.07
CA GLU A 122 -3.59 -8.06 -5.35
C GLU A 122 -3.38 -7.86 -3.83
N LYS A 123 -4.27 -7.10 -3.18
CA LYS A 123 -4.21 -6.79 -1.73
C LYS A 123 -2.96 -6.00 -1.33
N GLN A 124 -2.36 -5.26 -2.25
CA GLN A 124 -1.27 -4.32 -1.97
C GLN A 124 -1.76 -2.99 -1.37
N TYR A 125 -3.06 -2.72 -1.42
CA TYR A 125 -3.69 -1.49 -0.93
C TYR A 125 -3.09 -0.23 -1.58
N LEU A 126 -2.91 -0.29 -2.90
CA LEU A 126 -2.26 0.70 -3.75
C LEU A 126 -3.28 1.48 -4.58
N LEU A 127 -4.23 0.79 -5.22
CA LEU A 127 -5.14 1.40 -6.19
C LEU A 127 -6.23 2.23 -5.50
N SER A 128 -6.49 3.43 -6.04
CA SER A 128 -7.49 4.36 -5.53
C SER A 128 -8.47 4.78 -6.62
N GLN A 129 -9.77 4.76 -6.29
CA GLN A 129 -10.84 5.34 -7.08
C GLN A 129 -11.72 6.19 -6.18
N ASN A 130 -11.98 7.45 -6.55
CA ASN A 130 -12.67 8.44 -5.72
C ASN A 130 -12.07 8.53 -4.30
N SER A 131 -10.74 8.51 -4.22
CA SER A 131 -9.98 8.53 -2.96
C SER A 131 -10.21 7.34 -2.03
N LYS A 132 -10.78 6.24 -2.53
CA LYS A 132 -11.01 5.01 -1.76
C LYS A 132 -10.28 3.84 -2.38
N TYR A 133 -9.91 2.89 -1.53
CA TYR A 133 -9.29 1.65 -1.97
C TYR A 133 -10.19 0.85 -2.91
N VAL A 134 -9.60 0.33 -4.00
CA VAL A 134 -10.23 -0.62 -4.92
C VAL A 134 -9.30 -1.78 -5.23
N ASN A 135 -9.88 -2.97 -5.45
CA ASN A 135 -9.10 -4.17 -5.79
C ASN A 135 -8.57 -4.17 -7.24
N TYR A 136 -9.22 -3.40 -8.12
CA TYR A 136 -8.83 -3.30 -9.51
C TYR A 136 -9.33 -1.99 -10.13
N ILE A 137 -8.71 -1.58 -11.23
CA ILE A 137 -9.16 -0.47 -12.08
C ILE A 137 -9.20 -0.97 -13.52
N ASP A 138 -10.35 -0.83 -14.18
CA ASP A 138 -10.49 -1.04 -15.62
C ASP A 138 -10.04 0.22 -16.36
N VAL A 139 -9.10 0.06 -17.28
CA VAL A 139 -8.60 1.10 -18.16
C VAL A 139 -9.43 1.08 -19.43
N ASP A 140 -10.05 2.21 -19.76
CA ASP A 140 -10.84 2.36 -20.97
C ASP A 140 -9.93 2.45 -22.20
N ALA A 141 -9.74 1.32 -22.88
CA ALA A 141 -8.93 1.21 -24.08
C ALA A 141 -9.48 2.00 -25.28
N THR A 142 -10.72 2.52 -25.21
CA THR A 142 -11.27 3.39 -26.26
C THR A 142 -10.73 4.81 -26.19
N LYS A 143 -10.20 5.21 -25.02
CA LYS A 143 -9.59 6.51 -24.80
C LYS A 143 -8.08 6.45 -25.08
N PRO A 144 -7.50 7.54 -25.64
CA PRO A 144 -6.06 7.63 -25.86
C PRO A 144 -5.28 7.60 -24.53
N TYR A 145 -5.92 7.98 -23.42
CA TYR A 145 -5.36 7.89 -22.09
C TYR A 145 -6.44 7.69 -21.01
N ASN A 146 -6.02 7.17 -19.87
CA ASN A 146 -6.81 7.09 -18.64
C ASN A 146 -6.02 7.68 -17.49
N ASP A 147 -6.69 8.44 -16.65
CA ASP A 147 -6.07 8.99 -15.44
C ASP A 147 -6.42 8.10 -14.25
N ILE A 148 -5.42 7.76 -13.44
CA ILE A 148 -5.59 6.94 -12.24
C ILE A 148 -4.90 7.60 -11.05
N THR A 149 -5.31 7.19 -9.84
CA THR A 149 -4.69 7.63 -8.59
C THR A 149 -4.28 6.45 -7.73
N LEU A 150 -3.16 6.59 -7.02
CA LEU A 150 -2.59 5.55 -6.17
C LEU A 150 -2.22 6.13 -4.80
N PHE A 151 -2.27 5.31 -3.76
CA PHE A 151 -1.91 5.72 -2.39
C PHE A 151 -0.40 5.82 -2.12
N ARG A 152 0.42 5.34 -3.06
CA ARG A 152 1.88 5.47 -3.06
C ARG A 152 2.39 5.37 -4.50
N PRO A 153 3.63 5.81 -4.78
CA PRO A 153 4.23 5.65 -6.10
C PRO A 153 4.24 4.19 -6.56
N ILE A 154 4.02 4.04 -7.85
CA ILE A 154 4.05 2.76 -8.56
C ILE A 154 5.49 2.27 -8.66
N THR A 155 5.71 0.96 -8.58
CA THR A 155 7.00 0.36 -8.90
C THR A 155 6.77 -0.84 -9.80
N LYS A 156 7.81 -1.29 -10.51
CA LYS A 156 7.76 -2.47 -11.37
C LYS A 156 7.25 -3.75 -10.70
N ASP A 157 7.40 -3.86 -9.38
CA ASP A 157 7.01 -5.04 -8.60
C ASP A 157 5.54 -5.01 -8.15
N ASN A 158 4.85 -3.87 -8.30
CA ASN A 158 3.57 -3.61 -7.66
C ASN A 158 2.38 -3.52 -8.63
N ILE A 159 2.59 -3.70 -9.94
CA ILE A 159 1.51 -3.70 -10.93
C ILE A 159 1.27 -5.11 -11.45
N PHE A 160 0.02 -5.52 -11.37
CA PHE A 160 -0.50 -6.66 -12.09
C PHE A 160 -1.45 -6.14 -13.15
N ILE A 161 -1.20 -6.49 -14.41
CA ILE A 161 -2.11 -6.18 -15.50
C ILE A 161 -2.80 -7.47 -15.92
N MET A 162 -4.06 -7.37 -16.30
CA MET A 162 -4.80 -8.42 -16.94
C MET A 162 -5.39 -7.88 -18.25
N CYS A 163 -5.19 -8.62 -19.33
CA CYS A 163 -5.91 -8.38 -20.59
C CYS A 163 -7.11 -9.33 -20.65
N LEU A 164 -8.33 -8.79 -20.75
CA LEU A 164 -9.56 -9.60 -20.82
C LEU A 164 -10.06 -9.72 -22.27
N ASP A 165 -10.70 -10.84 -22.60
CA ASP A 165 -11.37 -11.06 -23.89
C ASP A 165 -12.86 -10.65 -23.88
N LYS A 166 -13.54 -10.86 -25.02
CA LYS A 166 -14.94 -10.46 -25.27
C LYS A 166 -15.97 -11.10 -24.32
N ASN A 167 -15.63 -12.19 -23.65
CA ASN A 167 -16.51 -12.92 -22.73
C ASN A 167 -16.21 -12.64 -21.26
N ASN A 168 -15.21 -11.81 -20.94
CA ASN A 168 -14.53 -11.82 -19.64
C ASN A 168 -14.00 -13.21 -19.26
N ASP A 169 -13.89 -14.12 -20.24
CA ASP A 169 -13.23 -15.39 -20.02
C ASP A 169 -11.75 -15.04 -19.83
N GLU A 170 -11.17 -15.59 -18.76
CA GLU A 170 -9.81 -15.33 -18.36
C GLU A 170 -8.84 -15.82 -19.44
N ALA A 171 -8.60 -15.01 -20.46
CA ALA A 171 -7.30 -14.98 -21.12
C ALA A 171 -6.33 -14.38 -20.09
N LYS A 172 -6.02 -15.14 -19.03
CA LYS A 172 -5.07 -14.79 -17.98
C LYS A 172 -3.69 -14.72 -18.61
N PHE A 173 -3.40 -13.59 -19.24
CA PHE A 173 -2.03 -13.14 -19.37
C PHE A 173 -1.60 -12.78 -17.94
N ASN A 174 -1.06 -13.74 -17.21
CA ASN A 174 -0.41 -13.49 -15.93
C ASN A 174 0.81 -12.63 -16.22
N PHE A 175 0.64 -11.31 -16.25
CA PHE A 175 1.74 -10.37 -16.13
C PHE A 175 2.21 -10.37 -14.68
N LYS A 176 2.72 -11.51 -14.20
CA LYS A 176 3.48 -11.53 -12.97
C LYS A 176 4.86 -11.00 -13.33
N TYR A 177 5.33 -9.98 -12.62
CA TYR A 177 6.77 -9.70 -12.51
C TYR A 177 7.45 -10.81 -11.70
N LYS A 178 7.19 -12.07 -12.05
CA LYS A 178 8.07 -13.18 -11.72
C LYS A 178 8.76 -13.53 -13.02
N ASN A 179 10.04 -13.85 -12.92
CA ASN A 179 10.85 -14.45 -13.99
C ASN A 179 10.27 -15.82 -14.44
N GLU A 180 8.98 -15.90 -14.71
CA GLU A 180 8.28 -17.06 -15.20
C GLU A 180 7.86 -16.73 -16.63
N THR A 181 8.59 -17.34 -17.55
CA THR A 181 8.28 -17.37 -18.98
C THR A 181 6.90 -17.97 -19.22
N SER A 182 5.88 -17.11 -19.29
CA SER A 182 4.66 -17.35 -20.09
C SER A 182 4.91 -16.79 -21.51
N PRO A 183 4.24 -17.26 -22.58
CA PRO A 183 4.82 -17.36 -23.92
C PRO A 183 5.16 -16.01 -24.55
N LYS A 184 6.45 -15.66 -24.41
CA LYS A 184 7.35 -14.95 -25.35
C LYS A 184 7.04 -13.54 -25.86
N THR A 185 5.94 -12.87 -25.53
CA THR A 185 5.63 -11.62 -26.26
C THR A 185 5.50 -10.34 -25.46
N TYR A 186 5.65 -10.26 -24.13
CA TYR A 186 5.45 -8.97 -23.44
C TYR A 186 6.28 -8.79 -22.15
N ARG A 187 6.71 -7.56 -21.84
CA ARG A 187 7.42 -7.19 -20.60
C ARG A 187 7.08 -5.77 -20.12
N VAL A 188 7.26 -5.52 -18.82
CA VAL A 188 7.24 -4.18 -18.21
C VAL A 188 8.68 -3.74 -17.96
N ILE A 189 9.05 -2.54 -18.41
CA ILE A 189 10.35 -1.93 -18.10
C ILE A 189 10.17 -0.55 -17.50
N GLU A 190 11.10 -0.15 -16.65
CA GLU A 190 11.17 1.20 -16.09
C GLU A 190 12.18 2.02 -16.89
N LYS A 191 11.79 3.21 -17.33
CA LYS A 191 12.68 4.12 -18.06
C LYS A 191 12.31 5.56 -17.72
N ASN A 192 13.27 6.33 -17.19
CA ASN A 192 13.06 7.73 -16.82
C ASN A 192 11.83 7.94 -15.91
N GLU A 193 11.65 7.10 -14.88
CA GLU A 193 10.51 7.12 -13.94
C GLU A 193 9.15 6.70 -14.55
N ASP A 194 9.08 6.49 -15.87
CA ASP A 194 7.92 5.90 -16.54
C ASP A 194 7.98 4.37 -16.49
N LEU A 195 6.79 3.76 -16.48
CA LEU A 195 6.64 2.33 -16.71
C LEU A 195 6.13 2.07 -18.13
N LEU A 196 6.97 1.42 -18.93
CA LEU A 196 6.68 1.05 -20.31
C LEU A 196 6.21 -0.39 -20.39
N PHE A 197 5.13 -0.62 -21.10
CA PHE A 197 4.64 -1.94 -21.47
C PHE A 197 5.05 -2.23 -22.90
N GLN A 198 5.90 -3.24 -23.07
CA GLN A 198 6.42 -3.63 -24.37
C GLN A 198 5.86 -4.97 -24.77
N GLN A 199 5.45 -5.09 -26.03
CA GLN A 199 5.36 -6.34 -26.75
C GLN A 199 6.72 -6.63 -27.42
N ILE A 200 7.20 -7.86 -27.35
CA ILE A 200 8.34 -8.36 -28.12
C ILE A 200 7.75 -9.32 -29.15
N SER A 201 7.74 -8.99 -30.43
CA SER A 201 7.26 -9.92 -31.47
C SER A 201 8.20 -11.11 -31.63
N ASP A 202 7.74 -12.16 -32.31
CA ASP A 202 8.51 -13.39 -32.54
C ASP A 202 9.82 -13.14 -33.34
N ASP A 203 9.91 -12.03 -34.08
CA ASP A 203 11.10 -11.55 -34.78
C ASP A 203 12.01 -10.66 -33.92
N GLY A 204 11.71 -10.51 -32.63
CA GLY A 204 12.50 -9.76 -31.65
C GLY A 204 12.28 -8.25 -31.65
N LYS A 205 11.33 -7.71 -32.43
CA LYS A 205 11.02 -6.26 -32.39
C LYS A 205 10.24 -5.90 -31.14
N GLU A 206 10.63 -4.78 -30.53
CA GLU A 206 9.96 -4.22 -29.36
C GLU A 206 8.92 -3.17 -29.79
N LEU A 207 7.66 -3.38 -29.41
CA LEU A 207 6.56 -2.43 -29.61
C LEU A 207 6.04 -1.98 -28.25
N VAL A 208 6.15 -0.69 -27.92
CA VAL A 208 5.53 -0.15 -26.70
C VAL A 208 4.02 -0.08 -26.89
N ILE A 209 3.29 -0.94 -26.19
CA ILE A 209 1.82 -1.08 -26.28
C ILE A 209 1.07 -0.17 -25.30
N SER A 210 1.72 0.27 -24.22
CA SER A 210 1.18 1.26 -23.29
C SER A 210 2.31 1.83 -22.44
N ARG A 211 2.07 2.96 -21.79
CA ARG A 211 2.99 3.57 -20.82
C ARG A 211 2.21 4.19 -19.69
N ILE A 212 2.69 4.05 -18.46
CA ILE A 212 2.23 4.84 -17.30
C ILE A 212 3.23 5.95 -17.07
N GLU A 213 2.76 7.18 -17.16
CA GLU A 213 3.53 8.40 -16.88
C GLU A 213 3.08 8.97 -15.53
N VAL A 214 4.05 9.42 -14.72
CA VAL A 214 3.76 10.25 -13.54
C VAL A 214 3.25 11.60 -14.02
N LYS A 215 2.17 12.11 -13.42
CA LYS A 215 1.65 13.46 -13.72
C LYS A 215 2.29 14.53 -12.85
#